data_AF-A0A377JAH6-F1
#
_entry.id   AF-A0A377JAH6-F1
#
_cell.length_a   1.000
_cell.length_b   1.000
_cell.length_c   1.000
_cell.angle_alpha   90.00
_cell.angle_beta   90.00
_cell.angle_gamma   90.00
#
_symmetry.space_group_name_H-M   'P 1'
#
loop_
_entity.id
_entity.type
_entity.pdbx_description
1 polymer ?
#
loop_
_entity_poly.entity_id
_entity_poly.type
_entity_poly.pdbx_seq_one_letter_code
_entity_poly.pdbx_strand_id
1 'polypeptide(L)' 'MNDWDYVNFSEDHEMNYHLGLVGKSKSEHNRKYLRDNTQWTAKNKLDKTRITHTEFKPFVVADKPRLNDPV' A
#
# COMPACT_ATOMS: atom_id res chain seq x y z
N MET A 1 14.62 0.82 -15.10
CA MET A 1 13.78 1.15 -13.93
C MET A 1 13.10 2.46 -14.25
N ASN A 2 11.79 2.42 -14.42
CA ASN A 2 10.95 3.59 -14.68
C ASN A 2 10.35 4.08 -13.36
N ASP A 3 10.01 5.35 -13.22
CA ASP A 3 9.38 5.83 -11.98
C ASP A 3 8.06 5.10 -11.66
N TRP A 4 7.39 4.62 -12.71
CA TRP A 4 6.21 3.76 -12.68
C TRP A 4 6.41 2.38 -12.04
N ASP A 5 7.65 1.97 -11.74
CA ASP A 5 7.93 0.71 -11.04
C ASP A 5 7.70 0.85 -9.51
N TYR A 6 7.66 2.08 -9.01
CA TYR A 6 7.64 2.41 -7.58
C TYR A 6 6.28 2.93 -7.12
N VAL A 7 5.93 2.58 -5.88
CA VAL A 7 4.69 3.08 -5.27
C VAL A 7 4.81 4.56 -4.96
N ASN A 8 3.90 5.38 -5.51
CA ASN A 8 3.76 6.78 -5.12
C ASN A 8 2.74 6.93 -3.98
N PHE A 9 3.26 6.99 -2.75
CA PHE A 9 2.43 7.11 -1.55
C PHE A 9 1.69 8.45 -1.43
N SER A 10 2.04 9.47 -2.21
CA SER A 10 1.36 10.77 -2.19
C SER A 10 0.05 10.77 -3.00
N GLU A 11 -0.17 9.76 -3.83
CA GLU A 11 -1.32 9.71 -4.74
C GLU A 11 -2.40 8.77 -4.23
N ASP A 12 -3.65 9.22 -4.28
CA ASP A 12 -4.79 8.40 -3.83
C ASP A 12 -5.09 7.24 -4.77
N HIS A 13 -4.90 7.44 -6.08
CA HIS A 13 -5.16 6.41 -7.07
C HIS A 13 -4.19 5.22 -6.92
N GLU A 14 -2.95 5.47 -6.49
CA GLU A 14 -1.97 4.46 -6.12
C GLU A 14 -2.41 3.61 -4.94
N MET A 15 -2.85 4.25 -3.85
CA MET A 15 -3.39 3.52 -2.70
C MET A 15 -4.64 2.72 -3.09
N ASN A 16 -5.50 3.29 -3.93
CA ASN A 16 -6.69 2.62 -4.44
C ASN A 16 -6.36 1.38 -5.30
N TYR A 17 -5.28 1.42 -6.08
CA TYR A 17 -4.78 0.26 -6.83
C TYR A 17 -4.42 -0.88 -5.87
N HIS A 18 -3.62 -0.60 -4.84
CA HIS A 18 -3.22 -1.60 -3.85
C HIS A 18 -4.40 -2.16 -3.03
N LEU A 19 -5.35 -1.32 -2.65
CA LEU A 19 -6.58 -1.74 -1.96
C LEU A 19 -7.46 -2.62 -2.84
N GLY A 20 -7.54 -2.31 -4.14
CA GLY A 20 -8.26 -3.11 -5.13
C GLY A 20 -7.68 -4.51 -5.27
N LEU A 21 -6.35 -4.64 -5.27
CA LEU A 21 -5.68 -5.95 -5.36
C LEU A 21 -6.00 -6.89 -4.18
N VAL A 22 -6.36 -6.35 -3.02
CA VAL A 22 -6.71 -7.13 -1.83
C VAL A 22 -8.21 -7.15 -1.54
N GLY A 23 -9.04 -6.54 -2.39
CA GLY A 23 -10.50 -6.52 -2.26
C GLY A 23 -10.99 -5.70 -1.06
N LYS A 24 -10.32 -4.59 -0.73
CA LYS A 24 -10.67 -3.72 0.40
C LYS A 24 -11.23 -2.37 -0.08
N SER A 25 -11.97 -1.68 0.79
CA SER A 25 -12.57 -0.39 0.45
C SER A 25 -11.51 0.64 0.08
N LYS A 26 -11.83 1.53 -0.87
CA LYS A 26 -10.99 2.68 -1.30
C LYS A 26 -11.20 3.92 -0.41
N SER A 27 -11.53 3.67 0.86
CA SER A 27 -11.82 4.71 1.85
C SER A 27 -10.58 5.52 2.22
N GLU A 28 -10.78 6.75 2.68
CA GLU A 28 -9.70 7.58 3.22
C GLU A 28 -8.97 6.88 4.37
N HIS A 29 -9.71 6.19 5.24
CA HIS A 29 -9.14 5.40 6.33
C HIS A 29 -8.13 4.37 5.82
N ASN A 30 -8.51 3.55 4.83
CA ASN A 30 -7.63 2.52 4.29
C ASN A 30 -6.41 3.13 3.58
N ARG A 31 -6.59 4.21 2.81
CA ARG A 31 -5.47 4.92 2.15
C ARG A 31 -4.49 5.47 3.19
N LYS A 32 -5.00 6.09 4.25
CA LYS A 32 -4.19 6.58 5.38
C LYS A 32 -3.50 5.43 6.10
N TYR A 33 -4.16 4.29 6.28
CA TYR A 33 -3.54 3.11 6.89
C TYR A 33 -2.31 2.63 6.10
N LEU A 34 -2.43 2.53 4.77
CA LEU A 34 -1.32 2.15 3.89
C LEU A 34 -0.13 3.12 3.98
N ARG A 35 -0.40 4.43 4.04
CA ARG A 35 0.62 5.48 4.17
C ARG A 35 1.26 5.49 5.56
N ASP A 36 0.48 5.37 6.62
CA ASP A 36 1.03 5.64 7.95
C ASP A 36 1.60 4.39 8.62
N ASN A 37 1.27 3.19 8.11
CA ASN A 37 1.66 1.93 8.74
C ASN A 37 2.33 0.97 7.74
N THR A 38 1.61 0.59 6.68
CA THR A 38 2.08 -0.46 5.77
C THR A 38 3.34 -0.04 5.03
N GLN A 39 3.43 1.23 4.56
CA GLN A 39 4.63 1.71 3.84
C GLN A 39 5.89 1.62 4.72
N TRP A 40 5.79 2.03 5.99
CA TRP A 40 6.94 2.08 6.89
C TRP A 40 7.36 0.67 7.30
N THR A 41 6.38 -0.21 7.53
CA THR A 41 6.65 -1.63 7.75
C THR A 41 7.42 -2.24 6.57
N ALA A 42 7.02 -1.94 5.33
CA ALA A 42 7.68 -2.44 4.13
C ALA A 42 9.09 -1.87 3.95
N LYS A 43 9.23 -0.54 4.04
CA LYS A 43 10.53 0.16 3.92
C LYS A 43 11.54 -0.32 4.96
N ASN A 44 11.11 -0.45 6.22
CA ASN A 44 12.01 -0.87 7.31
C ASN A 44 12.41 -2.35 7.19
N LYS A 45 11.50 -3.25 6.80
CA LYS A 45 11.85 -4.68 6.64
C LYS A 45 12.76 -4.95 5.44
N LEU A 46 12.63 -4.15 4.38
CA LEU A 46 13.43 -4.30 3.17
C LEU A 46 14.70 -3.44 3.16
N ASP A 47 14.88 -2.58 4.17
CA ASP A 47 15.95 -1.59 4.27
C ASP A 47 16.03 -0.68 3.02
N LYS A 48 14.88 -0.06 2.65
CA LYS A 48 14.74 0.74 1.43
C LYS A 48 13.97 2.05 1.65
N THR A 49 14.36 3.09 0.94
CA THR A 49 13.67 4.39 0.92
C THR A 49 12.53 4.45 -0.10
N ARG A 50 12.69 3.76 -1.24
CA ARG A 50 11.68 3.55 -2.29
C ARG A 50 11.43 2.05 -2.46
N ILE A 51 10.17 1.66 -2.59
CA ILE A 51 9.77 0.26 -2.80
C ILE A 51 8.88 0.14 -4.04
N THR A 52 9.04 -0.98 -4.75
CA THR A 52 8.25 -1.29 -5.94
C THR A 52 6.86 -1.80 -5.57
N HIS A 53 5.92 -1.80 -6.52
CA HIS A 53 4.58 -2.37 -6.29
C HIS A 53 4.66 -3.85 -5.88
N THR A 54 5.57 -4.62 -6.49
CA THR A 54 5.81 -6.03 -6.19
C THR A 54 6.29 -6.24 -4.76
N GLU A 55 7.18 -5.37 -4.28
CA GLU A 55 7.69 -5.42 -2.91
C GLU A 55 6.65 -4.98 -1.89
N PHE A 56 5.78 -4.03 -2.24
CA PHE A 56 4.76 -3.53 -1.32
C PHE A 56 3.60 -4.51 -1.14
N LYS A 57 3.19 -5.22 -2.21
CA LYS A 57 2.02 -6.10 -2.22
C LYS A 57 1.95 -7.12 -1.06
N PRO A 58 3.01 -7.85 -0.69
CA PRO A 58 2.96 -8.79 0.44
C PRO A 58 2.59 -8.14 1.78
N PHE A 59 3.00 -6.88 1.99
CA PHE A 59 2.68 -6.15 3.22
C PHE A 59 1.22 -5.72 3.25
N VAL A 60 0.67 -5.29 2.12
CA VAL A 60 -0.77 -4.99 1.99
C VAL A 60 -1.61 -6.24 2.24
N VAL A 61 -1.18 -7.40 1.74
CA VAL A 61 -1.85 -8.69 2.00
C VAL A 61 -1.80 -9.05 3.49
N ALA A 62 -0.65 -8.87 4.15
CA ALA A 62 -0.51 -9.14 5.57
C ALA A 62 -1.39 -8.22 6.44
N ASP A 63 -1.54 -6.96 6.04
CA ASP A 63 -2.36 -5.97 6.74
C ASP A 63 -3.85 -6.04 6.37
N LYS A 64 -4.28 -6.94 5.48
CA LYS A 64 -5.68 -7.10 5.08
C LYS A 64 -6.68 -7.18 6.25
N PRO A 65 -6.40 -7.86 7.38
CA PRO A 65 -7.31 -7.86 8.54
C PRO A 65 -7.51 -6.50 9.23
N ARG A 66 -6.65 -5.51 8.94
CA ARG A 66 -6.67 -4.16 9.52
C ARG A 66 -7.34 -3.14 8.61
N LEU A 67 -7.80 -3.57 7.43
CA LEU A 67 -8.43 -2.74 6.41
C LEU A 67 -9.93 -3.00 6.36
N ASN A 68 -10.70 -1.92 6.22
CA ASN A 68 -12.16 -1.97 6.11
C ASN A 68 -12.58 -2.62 4.79
N ASP A 69 -13.57 -3.51 4.85
CA ASP A 69 -14.19 -4.11 3.66
C ASP A 69 -14.99 -3.06 2.87
N PRO A 70 -15.23 -3.30 1.56
CA PRO A 70 -16.15 -2.50 0.77
C PRO A 70 -17.55 -2.46 1.39
N VAL A 71 -18.20 -1.31 1.29
CA VAL A 71 -19.62 -1.13 1.64
C VAL A 71 -20.49 -1.57 0.47
#